data_AF-A0A4P6I586-F1
#
_entry.id   AF-A0A4P6I586-F1
#
_cell.length_a   1.000
_cell.length_b   1.000
_cell.length_c   1.000
_cell.angle_alpha   90.00
_cell.angle_beta   90.00
_cell.angle_gamma   90.00
#
_symmetry.space_group_name_H-M   'P 1'
#
loop_
_entity.id
_entity.type
_entity.pdbx_description
1 polymer ?
#
loop_
_entity_poly.entity_id
_entity_poly.type
_entity_poly.pdbx_seq_one_letter_code
_entity_poly.pdbx_strand_id
1 'polypeptide(L)'
;MTKILLAVLALVAAPILGALITGVDRRITAWLQSRYGPPILQPIYDVLKLLGKQPMLVNTWQALCAYVYLVGAALSVVLLFTGSDLLLIFFVLTIGAVFLVMGALASPSPYSQIGGQRELLQMLAYEPLLILVFASIAMVTGSFKVSAVFELSRPMLYDLPLMFIVLGYALTIKLRKSPFDISASAHAHQELVRGVYTEYSGPYLAMIEIAHWYEVILVLGICALFWSTSFVGMIVLVALTYMAEIIVDNVTARLTWRVMLKSAVGMGLVLTVVNLLWLYAQ
;
A
#
# COMPACT_ATOMS: atom_id res chain seq x y z
N MET A 1 -11.12 -7.54 -25.97
CA MET A 1 -9.89 -6.80 -26.33
C MET A 1 -9.61 -5.61 -25.41
N THR A 2 -10.58 -4.74 -25.12
CA THR A 2 -10.39 -3.56 -24.23
C THR A 2 -9.88 -3.91 -22.82
N LYS A 3 -10.45 -4.92 -22.15
CA LYS A 3 -9.97 -5.35 -20.81
C LYS A 3 -8.55 -5.91 -20.81
N ILE A 4 -8.15 -6.61 -21.87
CA ILE A 4 -6.79 -7.15 -22.01
C ILE A 4 -5.80 -5.99 -22.22
N LEU A 5 -6.17 -5.02 -23.05
CA LEU A 5 -5.36 -3.81 -23.24
C LEU A 5 -5.19 -3.04 -21.92
N LEU A 6 -6.26 -2.86 -21.15
CA LEU A 6 -6.21 -2.23 -19.83
C LEU A 6 -5.34 -3.01 -18.84
N ALA A 7 -5.42 -4.35 -18.87
CA ALA A 7 -4.57 -5.20 -18.03
C ALA A 7 -3.07 -5.05 -18.36
N VAL A 8 -2.71 -5.07 -19.65
CA VAL A 8 -1.32 -4.88 -20.09
C VAL A 8 -0.85 -3.46 -19.77
N LEU A 9 -1.68 -2.45 -20.01
CA LEU A 9 -1.35 -1.07 -19.70
C LEU A 9 -1.16 -0.87 -18.20
N ALA A 10 -2.03 -1.44 -17.35
CA ALA A 10 -1.88 -1.40 -15.90
C ALA A 10 -0.58 -2.06 -15.45
N LEU A 11 -0.24 -3.23 -16.01
CA LEU A 11 0.98 -3.96 -15.66
C LEU A 11 2.25 -3.16 -15.99
N VAL A 12 2.28 -2.43 -17.11
CA VAL A 12 3.46 -1.66 -17.52
C VAL A 12 3.50 -0.28 -16.88
N ALA A 13 2.35 0.41 -16.81
CA ALA A 13 2.28 1.79 -16.33
C ALA A 13 2.38 1.88 -14.80
N ALA A 14 1.80 0.93 -14.05
CA ALA A 14 1.80 0.98 -12.59
C ALA A 14 3.20 1.03 -11.96
N PRO A 15 4.18 0.18 -12.31
CA PRO A 15 5.50 0.26 -11.69
C PRO A 15 6.24 1.54 -12.08
N ILE A 16 6.02 2.08 -13.29
CA ILE A 16 6.61 3.36 -13.72
C ILE A 16 6.02 4.51 -12.90
N LEU A 17 4.69 4.58 -12.79
CA LEU A 17 4.03 5.61 -12.01
C LEU A 17 4.36 5.50 -10.52
N GLY A 18 4.37 4.28 -9.95
CA GLY A 18 4.75 4.04 -8.56
C GLY A 18 6.19 4.45 -8.27
N ALA A 19 7.12 4.20 -9.19
CA ALA A 19 8.50 4.67 -9.08
C ALA A 19 8.58 6.21 -9.10
N LEU A 20 7.85 6.88 -9.98
CA LEU A 20 7.81 8.35 -10.05
C LEU A 20 7.20 8.96 -8.79
N ILE A 21 6.11 8.38 -8.27
CA ILE A 21 5.46 8.80 -7.02
C ILE A 21 6.42 8.65 -5.84
N THR A 22 7.16 7.54 -5.77
CA THR A 22 8.21 7.32 -4.76
C THR A 22 9.34 8.35 -4.89
N GLY A 23 9.71 8.72 -6.12
CA GLY A 23 10.72 9.75 -6.38
C GLY A 23 10.26 11.14 -5.96
N VAL A 24 8.99 11.47 -6.19
CA VAL A 24 8.34 12.70 -5.72
C VAL A 24 8.30 12.74 -4.20
N ASP A 25 7.94 11.63 -3.53
CA ASP A 25 7.98 11.52 -2.07
C ASP A 25 9.38 11.83 -1.51
N ARG A 26 10.43 11.17 -2.03
CA ARG A 26 11.81 11.44 -1.59
C ARG A 26 12.21 12.91 -1.74
N ARG A 27 11.71 13.58 -2.79
CA ARG A 27 12.00 15.01 -3.05
C ARG A 27 11.25 15.93 -2.09
N ILE A 28 9.96 15.67 -1.85
CA ILE A 28 9.15 16.46 -0.92
C ILE A 28 9.65 16.28 0.51
N THR A 29 9.91 15.04 0.92
CA THR A 29 10.51 14.69 2.22
C THR A 29 11.85 15.41 2.43
N ALA A 30 12.70 15.49 1.39
CA ALA A 30 13.94 16.26 1.45
C ALA A 30 13.70 17.77 1.65
N TRP A 31 12.74 18.35 0.95
CA TRP A 31 12.38 19.76 1.10
C TRP A 31 11.82 20.09 2.49
N LEU A 32 10.96 19.22 3.05
CA LEU A 32 10.46 19.36 4.42
C LEU A 32 11.60 19.36 5.44
N GLN A 33 12.67 18.63 5.17
CA GLN A 33 13.87 18.54 6.01
C GLN A 33 14.96 19.57 5.64
N SER A 34 14.63 20.57 4.81
CA SER A 34 15.56 21.62 4.35
C SER A 34 16.85 21.08 3.71
N ARG A 35 16.76 19.95 2.98
CA ARG A 35 17.87 19.36 2.21
C ARG A 35 17.51 19.22 0.73
N TYR A 36 18.53 19.13 -0.12
CA TYR A 36 18.31 18.87 -1.54
C TYR A 36 17.98 17.39 -1.77
N GLY A 37 16.83 17.13 -2.38
CA GLY A 37 16.37 15.77 -2.67
C GLY A 37 17.00 15.17 -3.93
N PRO A 38 16.96 13.83 -4.09
CA PRO A 38 17.40 13.16 -5.31
C PRO A 38 16.50 13.50 -6.51
N PRO A 39 16.95 13.23 -7.75
CA PRO A 39 16.10 13.37 -8.93
C PRO A 39 14.90 12.41 -8.88
N ILE A 40 13.79 12.78 -9.52
CA ILE A 40 12.53 12.00 -9.51
C ILE A 40 12.72 10.57 -10.07
N LEU A 41 13.65 10.40 -11.02
CA LEU A 41 13.94 9.10 -11.62
C LEU A 41 14.83 8.19 -10.76
N GLN A 42 15.27 8.65 -9.58
CA GLN A 42 16.17 7.89 -8.70
C GLN A 42 15.67 6.46 -8.37
N PRO A 43 14.39 6.23 -8.03
CA PRO A 43 13.93 4.88 -7.70
C PRO A 43 14.09 3.89 -8.86
N ILE A 44 13.97 4.36 -10.11
CA ILE A 44 14.21 3.55 -11.31
C ILE A 44 15.69 3.17 -11.39
N TYR A 45 16.60 4.13 -11.18
CA TYR A 45 18.04 3.86 -11.16
C TYR A 45 18.44 2.89 -10.04
N ASP A 46 17.82 2.99 -8.87
CA ASP A 46 18.08 2.11 -7.74
C ASP A 46 17.69 0.66 -8.07
N VAL A 47 16.51 0.44 -8.67
CA VAL A 47 16.06 -0.89 -9.11
C VAL A 47 16.93 -1.44 -10.23
N LEU A 48 17.27 -0.62 -11.24
CA LEU A 48 18.19 -1.05 -12.31
C LEU A 48 19.57 -1.45 -11.76
N LYS A 49 20.08 -0.70 -10.77
CA LYS A 49 21.32 -1.05 -10.07
C LYS A 49 21.19 -2.38 -9.32
N LEU A 50 20.07 -2.62 -8.63
CA LEU A 50 19.84 -3.85 -7.89
C LEU A 50 19.74 -5.08 -8.81
N LEU A 51 19.11 -4.94 -9.98
CA LEU A 51 19.03 -6.00 -10.99
C LEU A 51 20.40 -6.40 -11.55
N GLY A 52 21.36 -5.47 -11.59
CA GLY A 52 22.74 -5.73 -12.02
C GLY A 52 23.63 -6.39 -10.96
N LYS A 53 23.14 -6.59 -9.72
CA LYS A 53 23.93 -7.22 -8.64
C LYS A 53 23.77 -8.74 -8.64
N GLN A 54 24.77 -9.41 -8.07
CA GLN A 54 24.70 -10.86 -7.87
C GLN A 54 23.58 -11.24 -6.88
N PRO A 55 22.76 -12.25 -7.20
CA PRO A 55 21.77 -12.78 -6.27
C PRO A 55 22.48 -13.50 -5.12
N MET A 56 22.18 -13.09 -3.88
CA MET A 56 22.59 -13.77 -2.67
C MET A 56 21.34 -14.01 -1.83
N LEU A 57 21.05 -15.28 -1.54
CA LEU A 57 19.96 -15.68 -0.66
C LEU A 57 20.49 -16.69 0.34
N VAL A 58 19.99 -16.60 1.57
CA VAL A 58 20.30 -17.58 2.61
C VAL A 58 19.45 -18.84 2.43
N ASN A 59 18.20 -18.68 1.96
CA ASN A 59 17.27 -19.77 1.73
C ASN A 59 16.56 -19.61 0.37
N THR A 60 16.55 -20.66 -0.45
CA THR A 60 15.87 -20.66 -1.76
C THR A 60 14.37 -20.41 -1.67
N TRP A 61 13.74 -20.75 -0.53
CA TRP A 61 12.34 -20.42 -0.26
C TRP A 61 12.06 -18.91 -0.34
N GLN A 62 13.04 -18.07 -0.01
CA GLN A 62 12.90 -16.61 -0.08
C GLN A 62 12.75 -16.12 -1.52
N ALA A 63 13.38 -16.79 -2.49
CA ALA A 63 13.21 -16.47 -3.91
C ALA A 63 11.73 -16.64 -4.32
N LEU A 64 11.15 -17.79 -3.99
CA LEU A 64 9.74 -18.07 -4.27
C LEU A 64 8.83 -17.03 -3.61
N CYS A 65 9.10 -16.69 -2.35
CA CYS A 65 8.36 -15.67 -1.63
C CYS A 65 8.39 -14.30 -2.32
N ALA A 66 9.55 -13.87 -2.82
CA ALA A 66 9.68 -12.61 -3.56
C ALA A 66 8.89 -12.64 -4.88
N TYR A 67 8.93 -13.76 -5.62
CA TYR A 67 8.14 -13.91 -6.85
C TYR A 67 6.64 -13.87 -6.59
N VAL A 68 6.16 -14.61 -5.59
CA VAL A 68 4.73 -14.65 -5.25
C VAL A 68 4.26 -13.28 -4.75
N TYR A 69 5.07 -12.56 -3.97
CA TYR A 69 4.75 -11.19 -3.55
C TYR A 69 4.60 -10.25 -4.74
N LEU A 70 5.55 -10.25 -5.68
CA LEU A 70 5.49 -9.44 -6.89
C LEU A 70 4.27 -9.78 -7.76
N VAL A 71 4.02 -11.07 -7.99
CA VAL A 71 2.88 -11.52 -8.80
C VAL A 71 1.56 -11.15 -8.13
N GLY A 72 1.43 -11.33 -6.81
CA GLY A 72 0.24 -10.93 -6.06
C GLY A 72 -0.03 -9.43 -6.16
N ALA A 73 1.00 -8.60 -5.96
CA ALA A 73 0.88 -7.15 -6.08
C ALA A 73 0.51 -6.73 -7.52
N ALA A 74 1.19 -7.28 -8.53
CA ALA A 74 0.90 -6.98 -9.94
C ALA A 74 -0.52 -7.40 -10.35
N LEU A 75 -0.95 -8.61 -9.97
CA LEU A 75 -2.30 -9.12 -10.26
C LEU A 75 -3.37 -8.28 -9.58
N SER A 76 -3.16 -7.85 -8.32
CA SER A 76 -4.11 -6.99 -7.61
C SER A 76 -4.39 -5.69 -8.38
N VAL A 77 -3.35 -5.09 -8.96
CA VAL A 77 -3.48 -3.87 -9.77
C VAL A 77 -4.21 -4.16 -11.09
N VAL A 78 -3.87 -5.26 -11.77
CA VAL A 78 -4.60 -5.67 -12.99
C VAL A 78 -6.09 -5.88 -12.70
N LEU A 79 -6.42 -6.49 -11.58
CA LEU A 79 -7.81 -6.71 -11.16
C LEU A 79 -8.54 -5.38 -10.87
N LEU A 80 -7.87 -4.41 -10.26
CA LEU A 80 -8.42 -3.07 -10.01
C LEU A 80 -8.77 -2.36 -11.34
N PHE A 81 -7.82 -2.29 -12.28
CA PHE A 81 -8.02 -1.59 -13.56
C PHE A 81 -8.97 -2.31 -14.53
N THR A 82 -9.19 -3.62 -14.35
CA THR A 82 -10.16 -4.38 -15.14
C THR A 82 -11.60 -4.29 -14.60
N GLY A 83 -11.80 -3.59 -13.47
CA GLY A 83 -13.11 -3.41 -12.85
C GLY A 83 -13.59 -4.63 -12.07
N SER A 84 -12.66 -5.43 -11.52
CA SER A 84 -12.97 -6.69 -10.84
C SER A 84 -13.52 -6.47 -9.42
N ASP A 85 -13.76 -7.56 -8.69
CA ASP A 85 -14.29 -7.55 -7.33
C ASP A 85 -13.25 -7.06 -6.31
N LEU A 86 -13.65 -6.12 -5.43
CA LEU A 86 -12.79 -5.52 -4.39
C LEU A 86 -12.28 -6.55 -3.37
N LEU A 87 -13.10 -7.53 -2.98
CA LEU A 87 -12.68 -8.59 -2.07
C LEU A 87 -11.67 -9.52 -2.75
N LEU A 88 -11.87 -9.82 -4.04
CA LEU A 88 -10.88 -10.60 -4.80
C LEU A 88 -9.53 -9.88 -4.87
N ILE A 89 -9.53 -8.58 -5.17
CA ILE A 89 -8.31 -7.75 -5.19
C ILE A 89 -7.60 -7.81 -3.84
N PHE A 90 -8.37 -7.68 -2.75
CA PHE A 90 -7.87 -7.76 -1.39
C PHE A 90 -7.21 -9.12 -1.08
N PHE A 91 -7.90 -10.23 -1.35
CA PHE A 91 -7.34 -11.55 -1.06
C PHE A 91 -6.05 -11.83 -1.86
N VAL A 92 -6.00 -11.44 -3.13
CA VAL A 92 -4.81 -11.60 -3.96
C VAL A 92 -3.63 -10.79 -3.42
N LEU A 93 -3.89 -9.55 -2.99
CA LEU A 93 -2.87 -8.72 -2.34
C LEU A 93 -2.39 -9.33 -1.02
N THR A 94 -3.32 -9.74 -0.15
CA THR A 94 -3.02 -10.34 1.16
C THR A 94 -2.18 -11.60 1.01
N ILE A 95 -2.50 -12.48 0.06
CA ILE A 95 -1.67 -13.66 -0.23
C ILE A 95 -0.24 -13.23 -0.57
N GLY A 96 -0.07 -12.28 -1.51
CA GLY A 96 1.25 -11.77 -1.86
C GLY A 96 2.01 -11.25 -0.63
N ALA A 97 1.35 -10.42 0.18
CA ALA A 97 1.95 -9.82 1.37
C ALA A 97 2.35 -10.90 2.41
N VAL A 98 1.53 -11.92 2.63
CA VAL A 98 1.86 -13.04 3.53
C VAL A 98 3.12 -13.76 3.05
N PHE A 99 3.33 -13.91 1.74
CA PHE A 99 4.58 -14.50 1.24
C PHE A 99 5.81 -13.63 1.52
N LEU A 100 5.70 -12.29 1.51
CA LEU A 100 6.80 -11.41 1.95
C LEU A 100 7.18 -11.72 3.42
N VAL A 101 6.19 -11.88 4.30
CA VAL A 101 6.42 -12.25 5.70
C VAL A 101 7.07 -13.63 5.81
N MET A 102 6.55 -14.62 5.09
CA MET A 102 7.08 -15.98 5.11
C MET A 102 8.54 -16.02 4.67
N GLY A 103 8.92 -15.20 3.69
CA GLY A 103 10.31 -15.05 3.26
C GLY A 103 11.22 -14.42 4.32
N ALA A 104 10.70 -13.45 5.09
CA ALA A 104 11.42 -12.87 6.22
C ALA A 104 11.59 -13.87 7.38
N LEU A 105 10.56 -14.67 7.67
CA LEU A 105 10.58 -15.71 8.71
C LEU A 105 11.46 -16.91 8.35
N ALA A 106 11.64 -17.18 7.05
CA ALA A 106 12.44 -18.31 6.56
C ALA A 106 13.96 -18.10 6.66
N SER A 107 14.43 -16.90 6.99
CA SER A 107 15.85 -16.65 7.26
C SER A 107 16.22 -16.98 8.71
N PRO A 108 17.43 -17.52 8.97
CA PRO A 108 17.96 -17.74 10.32
C PRO A 108 18.35 -16.44 11.06
N SER A 109 18.04 -15.25 10.54
CA SER A 109 18.38 -13.96 11.15
C SER A 109 17.31 -13.50 12.15
N PRO A 110 17.67 -13.19 13.42
CA PRO A 110 16.70 -12.75 14.43
C PRO A 110 16.04 -11.42 14.04
N TYR A 111 16.76 -10.50 13.39
CA TYR A 111 16.20 -9.22 12.94
C TYR A 111 15.16 -9.40 11.84
N SER A 112 15.40 -10.33 10.91
CA SER A 112 14.45 -10.68 9.85
C SER A 112 13.19 -11.31 10.44
N GLN A 113 13.34 -12.22 11.40
CA GLN A 113 12.19 -12.88 12.03
C GLN A 113 11.34 -11.92 12.86
N ILE A 114 11.95 -11.04 13.67
CA ILE A 114 11.22 -10.02 14.44
C ILE A 114 10.55 -9.01 13.49
N GLY A 115 11.21 -8.63 12.39
CA GLY A 115 10.60 -7.82 11.34
C GLY A 115 9.35 -8.48 10.75
N GLY A 116 9.43 -9.77 10.39
CA GLY A 116 8.29 -10.55 9.91
C GLY A 116 7.12 -10.63 10.91
N GLN A 117 7.41 -10.85 12.20
CA GLN A 117 6.38 -10.85 13.24
C GLN A 117 5.67 -9.50 13.38
N ARG A 118 6.42 -8.39 13.24
CA ARG A 118 5.86 -7.04 13.29
C ARG A 118 5.06 -6.69 12.04
N GLU A 119 5.46 -7.18 10.86
CA GLU A 119 4.65 -7.08 9.65
C GLU A 119 3.32 -7.81 9.83
N LEU A 120 3.30 -9.01 10.42
CA LEU A 120 2.05 -9.72 10.72
C LEU A 120 1.12 -8.91 11.64
N LEU A 121 1.68 -8.23 12.64
CA LEU A 121 0.89 -7.34 13.50
C LEU A 121 0.32 -6.14 12.75
N GLN A 122 1.05 -5.59 11.77
CA GLN A 122 0.53 -4.54 10.90
C GLN A 122 -0.59 -5.07 10.00
N MET A 123 -0.42 -6.27 9.40
CA MET A 123 -1.47 -6.92 8.61
C MET A 123 -2.75 -7.12 9.41
N LEU A 124 -2.63 -7.65 10.63
CA LEU A 124 -3.75 -7.81 11.55
C LEU A 124 -4.46 -6.46 11.86
N ALA A 125 -3.73 -5.35 11.81
CA ALA A 125 -4.28 -4.02 12.07
C ALA A 125 -5.04 -3.44 10.86
N TYR A 126 -4.45 -3.48 9.66
CA TYR A 126 -5.03 -2.80 8.50
C TYR A 126 -6.03 -3.64 7.72
N GLU A 127 -5.92 -4.98 7.75
CA GLU A 127 -6.79 -5.86 6.96
C GLU A 127 -8.28 -5.76 7.34
N PRO A 128 -8.65 -5.79 8.64
CA PRO A 128 -10.04 -5.57 9.03
C PRO A 128 -10.57 -4.20 8.59
N LEU A 129 -9.73 -3.16 8.65
CA LEU A 129 -10.11 -1.81 8.23
C LEU A 129 -10.41 -1.75 6.72
N LEU A 130 -9.59 -2.38 5.90
CA LEU A 130 -9.83 -2.46 4.45
C LEU A 130 -11.11 -3.23 4.12
N ILE A 131 -11.37 -4.34 4.81
CA ILE A 131 -12.62 -5.11 4.62
C ILE A 131 -13.85 -4.23 4.96
N LEU A 132 -13.78 -3.45 6.04
CA LEU A 132 -14.86 -2.51 6.40
C LEU A 132 -15.05 -1.40 5.37
N VAL A 133 -13.96 -0.88 4.79
CA VAL A 133 -14.01 0.08 3.68
C VAL A 133 -14.70 -0.55 2.47
N PHE A 134 -14.31 -1.76 2.06
CA PHE A 134 -14.93 -2.44 0.91
C PHE A 134 -16.39 -2.79 1.14
N ALA A 135 -16.75 -3.23 2.35
CA ALA A 135 -18.15 -3.48 2.72
C ALA A 135 -18.98 -2.19 2.64
N SER A 136 -18.44 -1.07 3.14
CA SER A 136 -19.13 0.23 3.07
C SER A 136 -19.28 0.73 1.63
N ILE A 137 -18.27 0.50 0.77
CA ILE A 137 -18.36 0.78 -0.66
C ILE A 137 -19.49 -0.03 -1.29
N ALA A 138 -19.55 -1.34 -1.01
CA ALA A 138 -20.58 -2.22 -1.54
C ALA A 138 -22.00 -1.86 -1.07
N MET A 139 -22.16 -1.26 0.12
CA MET A 139 -23.46 -0.76 0.59
C MET A 139 -23.96 0.43 -0.23
N VAL A 140 -23.07 1.32 -0.69
CA VAL A 140 -23.43 2.48 -1.53
C VAL A 140 -23.66 2.07 -2.99
N THR A 141 -22.82 1.19 -3.54
CA THR A 141 -22.89 0.78 -4.94
C THR A 141 -23.84 -0.40 -5.19
N GLY A 142 -24.23 -1.14 -4.15
CA GLY A 142 -24.95 -2.41 -4.26
C GLY A 142 -24.11 -3.58 -4.80
N SER A 143 -22.80 -3.38 -5.01
CA SER A 143 -21.91 -4.40 -5.57
C SER A 143 -20.45 -4.22 -5.12
N PHE A 144 -19.73 -5.34 -4.93
CA PHE A 144 -18.29 -5.33 -4.67
C PHE A 144 -17.44 -5.06 -5.92
N LYS A 145 -18.03 -4.95 -7.11
CA LYS A 145 -17.28 -4.71 -8.33
C LYS A 145 -16.80 -3.25 -8.41
N VAL A 146 -15.53 -3.07 -8.73
CA VAL A 146 -14.95 -1.75 -9.01
C VAL A 146 -15.68 -1.05 -10.16
N SER A 147 -16.17 -1.79 -11.16
CA SER A 147 -16.93 -1.20 -12.27
C SER A 147 -18.21 -0.50 -11.81
N ALA A 148 -18.88 -0.99 -10.76
CA ALA A 148 -20.11 -0.39 -10.23
C ALA A 148 -19.85 0.98 -9.58
N VAL A 149 -18.64 1.22 -9.06
CA VAL A 149 -18.26 2.51 -8.47
C VAL A 149 -18.22 3.64 -9.52
N PHE A 150 -17.90 3.30 -10.77
CA PHE A 150 -17.88 4.27 -11.87
C PHE A 150 -19.27 4.60 -12.42
N GLU A 151 -20.31 3.86 -12.03
CA GLU A 151 -21.70 4.09 -12.44
C GLU A 151 -22.41 5.11 -11.51
N LEU A 152 -21.78 5.50 -10.40
CA LEU A 152 -22.34 6.46 -9.45
C LEU A 152 -22.41 7.88 -10.03
N SER A 153 -23.52 8.57 -9.75
CA SER A 153 -23.77 9.94 -10.21
C SER A 153 -23.09 11.01 -9.36
N ARG A 154 -22.75 10.69 -8.09
CA ARG A 154 -22.06 11.59 -7.16
C ARG A 154 -20.82 10.91 -6.55
N PRO A 155 -19.77 11.67 -6.18
CA PRO A 155 -18.62 11.14 -5.46
C PRO A 155 -19.03 10.41 -4.17
N MET A 156 -18.44 9.23 -3.94
CA MET A 156 -18.67 8.46 -2.72
C MET A 156 -18.17 9.15 -1.46
N LEU A 157 -17.25 10.11 -1.59
CA LEU A 157 -16.75 10.88 -0.44
C LEU A 157 -17.86 11.58 0.34
N TYR A 158 -18.98 11.93 -0.30
CA TYR A 158 -20.12 12.54 0.39
C TYR A 158 -20.91 11.55 1.25
N ASP A 159 -20.96 10.29 0.84
CA ASP A 159 -21.69 9.22 1.54
C ASP A 159 -20.80 8.52 2.57
N LEU A 160 -19.50 8.45 2.29
CA LEU A 160 -18.50 7.71 3.07
C LEU A 160 -17.29 8.57 3.51
N PRO A 161 -17.46 9.80 4.04
CA PRO A 161 -16.34 10.67 4.39
C PRO A 161 -15.47 10.07 5.50
N LEU A 162 -16.06 9.38 6.48
CA LEU A 162 -15.29 8.79 7.58
C LEU A 162 -14.58 7.51 7.14
N MET A 163 -15.14 6.75 6.19
CA MET A 163 -14.46 5.57 5.65
C MET A 163 -13.22 5.94 4.84
N PHE A 164 -13.20 7.14 4.25
CA PHE A 164 -12.00 7.66 3.63
C PHE A 164 -10.88 7.93 4.65
N ILE A 165 -11.23 8.41 5.85
CA ILE A 165 -10.28 8.57 6.96
C ILE A 165 -9.77 7.19 7.43
N VAL A 166 -10.66 6.20 7.55
CA VAL A 166 -10.29 4.81 7.87
C VAL A 166 -9.32 4.25 6.81
N LEU A 167 -9.59 4.50 5.53
CA LEU A 167 -8.67 4.15 4.44
C LEU A 167 -7.32 4.85 4.57
N GLY A 168 -7.29 6.11 5.02
CA GLY A 168 -6.06 6.84 5.33
C GLY A 168 -5.21 6.15 6.41
N TYR A 169 -5.81 5.66 7.50
CA TYR A 169 -5.09 4.84 8.49
C TYR A 169 -4.52 3.56 7.88
N ALA A 170 -5.31 2.85 7.08
CA ALA A 170 -4.86 1.63 6.41
C ALA A 170 -3.71 1.92 5.42
N LEU A 171 -3.78 3.04 4.69
CA LEU A 171 -2.74 3.52 3.77
C LEU A 171 -1.41 3.73 4.50
N THR A 172 -1.41 4.50 5.60
CA THR A 172 -0.17 4.79 6.35
C THR A 172 0.49 3.52 6.90
N ILE A 173 -0.31 2.57 7.40
CA ILE A 173 0.21 1.27 7.88
C ILE A 173 0.77 0.47 6.70
N LYS A 174 0.02 0.38 5.60
CA LYS A 174 0.39 -0.45 4.44
C LYS A 174 1.63 0.08 3.71
N LEU A 175 1.79 1.40 3.63
CA LEU A 175 2.98 2.05 3.07
C LEU A 175 4.18 2.01 4.01
N ARG A 176 4.00 1.51 5.24
CA ARG A 176 5.06 1.38 6.27
C ARG A 176 5.73 2.73 6.55
N LYS A 177 4.89 3.75 6.70
CA LYS A 177 5.27 5.13 6.90
C LYS A 177 5.04 5.55 8.34
N SER A 178 5.80 6.54 8.82
CA SER A 178 5.63 7.05 10.19
C SER A 178 4.19 7.59 10.33
N PRO A 179 3.49 7.30 11.43
CA PRO A 179 3.98 6.76 12.70
C PRO A 179 3.99 5.22 12.81
N PHE A 180 3.60 4.50 11.76
CA PHE A 180 3.32 3.07 11.79
C PHE A 180 4.37 2.21 11.08
N ASP A 181 5.60 2.70 10.87
CA ASP A 181 6.73 2.03 10.20
C ASP A 181 7.44 0.98 11.08
N ILE A 182 6.69 0.12 11.76
CA ILE A 182 7.20 -0.78 12.82
C ILE A 182 7.94 -2.00 12.27
N SER A 183 7.50 -2.51 11.12
CA SER A 183 8.04 -3.71 10.48
C SER A 183 9.30 -3.45 9.66
N ALA A 184 9.23 -2.45 8.79
CA ALA A 184 10.32 -2.01 7.95
C ALA A 184 10.17 -0.52 7.68
N SER A 185 11.29 0.14 7.42
CA SER A 185 11.33 1.54 7.02
C SER A 185 12.37 1.72 5.92
N ALA A 186 12.24 2.79 5.14
CA ALA A 186 13.23 3.17 4.15
C ALA A 186 14.59 3.47 4.80
N HIS A 187 14.56 3.90 6.07
CA HIS A 187 15.75 4.08 6.89
C HIS A 187 16.00 2.85 7.75
N ALA A 188 17.25 2.41 7.79
CA ALA A 188 17.62 1.30 8.66
C ALA A 188 17.52 1.76 10.13
N HIS A 189 16.61 1.16 10.89
CA HIS A 189 16.41 1.49 12.29
C HIS A 189 17.35 0.67 13.17
N GLN A 190 17.82 1.25 14.26
CA GLN A 190 18.74 0.58 15.19
C GLN A 190 18.15 -0.72 15.78
N GLU A 191 16.83 -0.85 15.86
CA GLU A 191 16.16 -2.03 16.44
C GLU A 191 15.99 -3.23 15.49
N LEU A 192 15.91 -3.00 14.17
CA LEU A 192 15.55 -4.05 13.19
C LEU A 192 16.43 -4.06 11.94
N VAL A 193 17.45 -3.21 11.87
CA VAL A 193 18.20 -2.96 10.65
C VAL A 193 17.20 -2.57 9.54
N ARG A 194 16.85 -3.49 8.63
CA ARG A 194 15.89 -3.23 7.54
C ARG A 194 14.64 -4.14 7.59
N GLY A 195 14.39 -4.77 8.74
CA GLY A 195 13.19 -5.57 9.00
C GLY A 195 13.02 -6.72 8.02
N VAL A 196 11.83 -6.84 7.42
CA VAL A 196 11.48 -7.88 6.42
C VAL A 196 12.36 -7.87 5.17
N TYR A 197 13.10 -6.79 4.90
CA TYR A 197 13.97 -6.66 3.72
C TYR A 197 15.42 -7.06 3.97
N THR A 198 15.80 -7.38 5.20
CA THR A 198 17.21 -7.53 5.62
C THR A 198 17.96 -8.60 4.83
N GLU A 199 17.28 -9.69 4.48
CA GLU A 199 17.90 -10.90 3.92
C GLU A 199 17.79 -10.99 2.40
N TYR A 200 17.15 -9.99 1.79
CA TYR A 200 16.97 -9.91 0.34
C TYR A 200 18.11 -9.11 -0.28
N SER A 201 18.78 -9.72 -1.27
CA SER A 201 19.90 -9.08 -1.99
C SER A 201 19.64 -8.99 -3.49
N GLY A 202 20.24 -7.96 -4.10
CA GLY A 202 20.29 -7.74 -5.54
C GLY A 202 18.91 -7.84 -6.21
N PRO A 203 18.71 -8.75 -7.18
CA PRO A 203 17.49 -8.82 -7.97
C PRO A 203 16.24 -9.17 -7.14
N TYR A 204 16.36 -9.94 -6.05
CA TYR A 204 15.20 -10.25 -5.22
C TYR A 204 14.72 -9.04 -4.43
N LEU A 205 15.65 -8.19 -3.97
CA LEU A 205 15.28 -6.92 -3.37
C LEU A 205 14.64 -5.98 -4.41
N ALA A 206 15.16 -5.97 -5.65
CA ALA A 206 14.54 -5.22 -6.74
C ALA A 206 13.09 -5.64 -6.99
N MET A 207 12.79 -6.94 -6.96
CA MET A 207 11.42 -7.46 -7.10
C MET A 207 10.50 -6.96 -5.99
N ILE A 208 10.98 -6.92 -4.75
CA ILE A 208 10.23 -6.41 -3.59
C ILE A 208 9.94 -4.92 -3.72
N GLU A 209 10.92 -4.12 -4.16
CA GLU A 209 10.73 -2.68 -4.40
C GLU A 209 9.71 -2.42 -5.52
N ILE A 210 9.75 -3.22 -6.60
CA ILE A 210 8.74 -3.14 -7.68
C ILE A 210 7.35 -3.57 -7.15
N ALA A 211 7.28 -4.63 -6.35
CA ALA A 211 6.03 -5.08 -5.73
C ALA A 211 5.43 -3.98 -4.86
N HIS A 212 6.27 -3.28 -4.08
CA HIS A 212 5.84 -2.13 -3.28
C HIS A 212 5.29 -0.99 -4.15
N TRP A 213 5.88 -0.71 -5.32
CA TRP A 213 5.32 0.28 -6.26
C TRP A 213 3.93 -0.11 -6.77
N TYR A 214 3.67 -1.40 -7.01
CA TYR A 214 2.33 -1.87 -7.33
C TYR A 214 1.37 -1.67 -6.14
N GLU A 215 1.79 -1.96 -4.90
CA GLU A 215 0.97 -1.70 -3.71
C GLU A 215 0.61 -0.22 -3.57
N VAL A 216 1.57 0.69 -3.76
CA VAL A 216 1.34 2.14 -3.74
C VAL A 216 0.25 2.52 -4.75
N ILE A 217 0.37 2.06 -6.00
CA ILE A 217 -0.62 2.33 -7.05
C ILE A 217 -1.98 1.73 -6.71
N LEU A 218 -2.00 0.52 -6.14
CA LEU A 218 -3.25 -0.14 -5.75
C LEU A 218 -4.01 0.70 -4.72
N VAL A 219 -3.34 1.09 -3.62
CA VAL A 219 -4.03 1.79 -2.53
C VAL A 219 -4.41 3.21 -2.95
N LEU A 220 -3.57 3.91 -3.72
CA LEU A 220 -3.95 5.20 -4.32
C LEU A 220 -5.10 5.05 -5.32
N GLY A 221 -5.13 3.95 -6.08
CA GLY A 221 -6.25 3.63 -6.96
C GLY A 221 -7.55 3.41 -6.19
N ILE A 222 -7.52 2.75 -5.03
CA ILE A 222 -8.67 2.62 -4.13
C ILE A 222 -9.08 3.99 -3.58
N CYS A 223 -8.13 4.86 -3.21
CA CYS A 223 -8.44 6.24 -2.80
C CYS A 223 -9.14 7.02 -3.93
N ALA A 224 -8.70 6.83 -5.17
CA ALA A 224 -9.29 7.49 -6.34
C ALA A 224 -10.76 7.11 -6.57
N LEU A 225 -11.18 5.89 -6.17
CA LEU A 225 -12.57 5.44 -6.29
C LEU A 225 -13.55 6.32 -5.50
N PHE A 226 -13.11 6.98 -4.42
CA PHE A 226 -13.96 7.87 -3.63
C PHE A 226 -14.39 9.14 -4.41
N TRP A 227 -13.71 9.45 -5.51
CA TRP A 227 -14.06 10.54 -6.43
C TRP A 227 -14.18 10.06 -7.88
N SER A 228 -14.89 8.95 -8.11
CA SER A 228 -15.00 8.31 -9.45
C SER A 228 -15.68 9.16 -10.54
N THR A 229 -16.44 10.20 -10.19
CA THR A 229 -17.28 10.97 -11.14
C THR A 229 -16.51 11.92 -12.06
N SER A 230 -15.30 12.34 -11.69
CA SER A 230 -14.49 13.28 -12.48
C SER A 230 -13.03 12.90 -12.41
N PHE A 231 -12.39 12.78 -13.57
CA PHE A 231 -10.98 12.45 -13.69
C PHE A 231 -10.07 13.47 -12.98
N VAL A 232 -10.41 14.76 -13.07
CA VAL A 232 -9.67 15.82 -12.38
C VAL A 232 -9.80 15.65 -10.87
N GLY A 233 -10.99 15.33 -10.39
CA GLY A 233 -11.24 15.11 -8.97
C GLY A 233 -10.51 13.87 -8.43
N MET A 234 -10.42 12.79 -9.21
CA MET A 234 -9.60 11.61 -8.86
C MET A 234 -8.13 12.00 -8.65
N ILE A 235 -7.55 12.73 -9.61
CA ILE A 235 -6.13 13.14 -9.53
C ILE A 235 -5.91 14.06 -8.33
N VAL A 236 -6.79 15.05 -8.13
CA VAL A 236 -6.68 15.99 -7.00
C VAL A 236 -6.78 15.26 -5.68
N LEU A 237 -7.75 14.34 -5.53
CA LEU A 237 -7.91 13.57 -4.30
C LEU A 237 -6.68 12.72 -4.02
N VAL A 238 -6.18 11.98 -5.01
CA VAL A 238 -4.97 11.16 -4.88
C VAL A 238 -3.75 12.01 -4.51
N ALA A 239 -3.54 13.13 -5.21
CA ALA A 239 -2.42 14.03 -4.93
C ALA A 239 -2.49 14.62 -3.50
N LEU A 240 -3.68 15.03 -3.05
CA LEU A 240 -3.90 15.52 -1.69
C LEU A 240 -3.70 14.42 -0.65
N THR A 241 -4.20 13.21 -0.88
CA THR A 241 -3.98 12.09 0.05
C THR A 241 -2.51 11.74 0.20
N TYR A 242 -1.79 11.65 -0.92
CA TYR A 242 -0.37 11.30 -0.88
C TYR A 242 0.48 12.43 -0.28
N MET A 243 0.13 13.71 -0.55
CA MET A 243 0.76 14.84 0.11
C MET A 243 0.52 14.83 1.62
N ALA A 244 -0.72 14.56 2.06
CA ALA A 244 -1.06 14.44 3.47
C ALA A 244 -0.28 13.30 4.13
N GLU A 245 -0.10 12.18 3.44
CA GLU A 245 0.67 11.03 3.89
C GLU A 245 2.15 11.38 4.09
N ILE A 246 2.78 12.07 3.12
CA ILE A 246 4.16 12.57 3.25
C ILE A 246 4.31 13.52 4.44
N ILE A 247 3.33 14.41 4.66
CA ILE A 247 3.35 15.33 5.79
C ILE A 247 3.24 14.55 7.11
N VAL A 248 2.33 13.58 7.21
CA VAL A 248 2.20 12.73 8.39
C VAL A 248 3.50 11.97 8.67
N ASP A 249 4.13 11.41 7.64
CA ASP A 249 5.41 10.69 7.76
C ASP A 249 6.52 11.57 8.35
N ASN A 250 6.59 12.84 7.95
CA ASN A 250 7.65 13.75 8.38
C ASN A 250 7.37 14.48 9.70
N VAL A 251 6.09 14.65 10.08
CA VAL A 251 5.70 15.42 11.28
C VAL A 251 5.47 14.50 12.49
N THR A 252 5.02 13.26 12.27
CA THR A 252 4.65 12.37 13.38
C THR A 252 5.82 11.58 13.91
N ALA A 253 5.85 11.42 15.24
CA ALA A 253 6.78 10.52 15.90
C ALA A 253 6.31 9.07 15.76
N ARG A 254 7.29 8.18 15.63
CA ARG A 254 7.06 6.74 15.52
C ARG A 254 6.34 6.19 16.75
N LEU A 255 5.30 5.40 16.51
CA LEU A 255 4.48 4.80 17.56
C LEU A 255 4.82 3.33 17.77
N THR A 256 4.56 2.84 18.98
CA THR A 256 4.69 1.41 19.27
C THR A 256 3.53 0.62 18.68
N TRP A 257 3.76 -0.65 18.37
CA TRP A 257 2.75 -1.56 17.83
C TRP A 257 1.46 -1.63 18.68
N ARG A 258 1.59 -1.51 20.00
CA ARG A 258 0.43 -1.50 20.92
C ARG A 258 -0.45 -0.28 20.70
N VAL A 259 0.17 0.89 20.53
CA VAL A 259 -0.56 2.13 20.29
C VAL A 259 -1.17 2.10 18.89
N MET A 260 -0.42 1.65 17.87
CA MET A 260 -0.94 1.45 16.52
C MET A 260 -2.20 0.58 16.51
N LEU A 261 -2.17 -0.60 17.12
CA LEU A 261 -3.33 -1.50 17.15
C LEU A 261 -4.53 -0.83 17.83
N LYS A 262 -4.32 -0.21 19.00
CA LYS A 262 -5.39 0.47 19.73
C LYS A 262 -5.96 1.65 18.95
N SER A 263 -5.11 2.48 18.33
CA SER A 263 -5.54 3.67 17.61
C SER A 263 -6.18 3.30 16.28
N ALA A 264 -5.52 2.49 15.45
CA ALA A 264 -5.99 2.18 14.11
C ALA A 264 -7.27 1.33 14.15
N VAL A 265 -7.28 0.25 14.93
CA VAL A 265 -8.46 -0.62 15.03
C VAL A 265 -9.56 0.07 15.85
N GLY A 266 -9.22 0.68 16.99
CA GLY A 266 -10.20 1.35 17.84
C GLY A 266 -10.88 2.53 17.15
N MET A 267 -10.10 3.49 16.64
CA MET A 267 -10.66 4.63 15.91
C MET A 267 -11.31 4.18 14.60
N GLY A 268 -10.70 3.23 13.88
CA GLY A 268 -11.24 2.70 12.65
C GLY A 268 -12.64 2.13 12.82
N LEU A 269 -12.84 1.28 13.83
CA LEU A 269 -14.16 0.72 14.15
C LEU A 269 -15.18 1.79 14.54
N VAL A 270 -14.79 2.76 15.39
CA VAL A 270 -15.68 3.85 15.79
C VAL A 270 -16.12 4.67 14.58
N LEU A 271 -15.18 5.08 13.73
CA LEU A 271 -15.46 5.84 12.52
C LEU A 271 -16.36 5.06 11.55
N THR A 272 -16.12 3.75 11.40
CA THR A 272 -16.98 2.90 10.58
C THR A 272 -18.40 2.83 11.11
N VAL A 273 -18.60 2.56 12.41
CA VAL A 273 -19.94 2.49 12.99
C VAL A 273 -20.68 3.81 12.82
N VAL A 274 -20.03 4.94 13.10
CA VAL A 274 -20.62 6.27 12.92
C VAL A 274 -21.02 6.52 11.47
N ASN A 275 -20.18 6.14 10.51
CA ASN A 275 -20.48 6.32 9.09
C ASN A 275 -21.63 5.44 8.62
N LEU A 276 -21.70 4.20 9.10
CA LEU A 276 -22.80 3.29 8.76
C LEU A 276 -24.12 3.80 9.34
N LEU A 277 -24.14 4.27 10.59
CA LEU A 277 -25.32 4.89 11.18
C LEU A 277 -25.76 6.14 10.40
N TRP A 278 -24.81 6.95 9.95
CA TRP A 278 -25.09 8.10 9.10
C TRP A 278 -25.75 7.69 7.78
N LEU A 279 -25.24 6.65 7.12
CA LEU A 279 -25.79 6.15 5.86
C LEU A 279 -27.21 5.60 6.03
N TYR A 280 -27.51 4.93 7.14
CA TYR A 280 -28.87 4.47 7.45
C TYR A 280 -29.85 5.57 7.85
N ALA A 281 -29.34 6.73 8.28
CA ALA A 281 -30.17 7.86 8.69
C ALA A 281 -30.59 8.76 7.51
N GLN A 282 -30.00 8.59 6.34
CA GLN A 282 -30.35 9.29 5.09
C GLN A 282 -31.42 8.52 4.30
#